data_AF-A0A350IAD2-F1
#
_entry.id   AF-A0A350IAD2-F1
#
_cell.length_a   1.000
_cell.length_b   1.000
_cell.length_c   1.000
_cell.angle_alpha   90.00
_cell.angle_beta   90.00
_cell.angle_gamma   90.00
#
_symmetry.space_group_name_H-M   'P 1'
#
loop_
_entity.id
_entity.type
_entity.pdbx_description
1 polymer ?
#
loop_
_entity_poly.entity_id
_entity_poly.type
_entity_poly.pdbx_seq_one_letter_code
_entity_poly.pdbx_strand_id
1 'polypeptide(L)'
;MFTFKGFLNEMYNFFPKSVEEIDKTLTDFSPESKEEITKLFTYLKGKASGSDIPPINIDLKKQNHINISRSLKGIVDIPDVMRGADLKRIKVKFGDGSSGNRGSNNRGNLFEGIFAKAMQAWWDGEPVTDKKLEAAILDLDKTYAISKSKTLDISVEGAENTKRPIEFGPSIILKNPKGSGFDVGQSVTDITLTTDTQKIFLSLKLGGTTTFFNVGVKTKLTTSEIKSGTITNPDGLKLLKMFGIDPIRFCQVFNGDKIGTRDKTDRRANYDKRAIGKLLQSGIGHNYHIIHKMGAKVLSKQMDERAMKKAAMITSGITVYYGGKTGRGKRIDVEFESASYIFKINIRDTQGKDGYPTRMMCDFKTK
;
A
#
# COMPACT_ATOMS: atom_id res chain seq x y z
N MET A 1 18.16 -29.56 -29.89
CA MET A 1 18.93 -28.73 -28.94
C MET A 1 18.70 -27.27 -29.32
N PHE A 2 17.77 -26.58 -28.65
CA PHE A 2 17.55 -25.15 -28.90
C PHE A 2 18.68 -24.36 -28.25
N THR A 3 19.43 -23.61 -29.04
CA THR A 3 20.58 -22.83 -28.56
C THR A 3 20.11 -21.67 -27.69
N PHE A 4 20.85 -21.47 -26.61
CA PHE A 4 20.69 -20.49 -25.53
C PHE A 4 20.96 -19.04 -26.02
N LYS A 5 20.38 -18.64 -27.16
CA LYS A 5 20.52 -17.32 -27.81
C LYS A 5 19.17 -16.62 -27.93
N GLY A 6 18.38 -16.66 -26.86
CA GLY A 6 17.03 -16.07 -26.80
C GLY A 6 16.66 -15.39 -25.49
N PHE A 7 17.57 -15.30 -24.51
CA PHE A 7 17.38 -14.44 -23.34
C PHE A 7 18.29 -13.21 -23.49
N LEU A 8 17.85 -12.24 -24.30
CA LEU A 8 18.28 -10.86 -24.11
C LEU A 8 17.76 -10.44 -22.72
N ASN A 9 18.57 -10.65 -21.68
CA ASN A 9 18.36 -9.97 -20.41
C ASN A 9 18.38 -8.46 -20.73
N GLU A 10 17.24 -7.79 -20.56
CA GLU A 10 17.20 -6.33 -20.57
C GLU A 10 18.14 -5.85 -19.45
N MET A 11 19.31 -5.28 -19.80
CA MET A 11 20.28 -4.76 -18.84
C MET A 11 20.14 -3.24 -18.79
N TYR A 12 19.10 -2.74 -18.13
CA TYR A 12 19.06 -1.33 -17.73
C TYR A 12 20.10 -1.12 -16.64
N ASN A 13 21.26 -0.60 -17.03
CA ASN A 13 22.48 -0.52 -16.21
C ASN A 13 22.99 0.91 -16.00
N PHE A 14 22.42 1.90 -16.71
CA PHE A 14 22.72 3.30 -16.49
C PHE A 14 21.61 3.99 -15.69
N PHE A 15 21.99 4.66 -14.60
CA PHE A 15 21.09 5.28 -13.63
C PHE A 15 21.54 6.73 -13.40
N PRO A 16 21.18 7.67 -14.31
CA PRO A 16 21.69 9.03 -14.25
C PRO A 16 21.27 9.72 -12.94
N LYS A 17 22.22 10.43 -12.33
CA LYS A 17 22.01 11.25 -11.14
C LYS A 17 21.91 12.73 -11.46
N SER A 18 22.40 13.14 -12.62
CA SER A 18 22.38 14.52 -13.09
C SER A 18 22.28 14.59 -14.61
N VAL A 19 22.03 15.79 -15.13
CA VAL A 19 21.98 16.03 -16.59
C VAL A 19 23.36 15.86 -17.21
N GLU A 20 24.41 16.24 -16.50
CA GLU A 20 25.80 16.10 -16.96
C GLU A 20 26.20 14.63 -17.16
N GLU A 21 25.68 13.72 -16.32
CA GLU A 21 25.88 12.28 -16.52
C GLU A 21 25.17 11.78 -17.79
N ILE A 22 23.99 12.32 -18.12
CA ILE A 22 23.24 11.95 -19.33
C ILE A 22 24.04 12.38 -20.56
N ASP A 23 24.50 13.63 -20.59
CA ASP A 23 25.24 14.18 -21.73
C ASP A 23 26.57 13.44 -21.98
N LYS A 24 27.29 13.09 -20.91
CA LYS A 24 28.55 12.33 -20.99
C LYS A 24 28.37 10.86 -21.37
N THR A 25 27.27 10.23 -20.95
CA THR A 25 27.12 8.76 -21.08
C THR A 25 26.39 8.37 -22.35
N LEU A 26 25.42 9.16 -22.80
CA LEU A 26 24.55 8.78 -23.91
C LEU A 26 25.12 9.16 -25.28
N THR A 27 26.44 9.32 -25.46
CA THR A 27 27.07 9.89 -26.67
C THR A 27 26.55 9.31 -27.99
N ASP A 28 26.22 8.02 -28.02
CA ASP A 28 25.77 7.30 -29.22
C ASP A 28 24.26 7.42 -29.50
N PHE A 29 23.50 8.08 -28.61
CA PHE A 29 22.08 8.35 -28.79
C PHE A 29 21.87 9.53 -29.74
N SER A 30 20.78 9.49 -30.51
CA SER A 30 20.40 10.63 -31.36
C SER A 30 20.21 11.91 -30.52
N PRO A 31 20.50 13.10 -31.07
CA PRO A 31 20.32 14.37 -30.36
C PRO A 31 18.90 14.56 -29.82
N GLU A 32 17.89 14.16 -30.59
CA GLU A 32 16.48 14.27 -30.22
C GLU A 32 16.12 13.33 -29.06
N SER A 33 16.64 12.10 -29.07
CA SER A 33 16.41 11.15 -27.98
C SER A 33 17.11 11.61 -26.69
N LYS A 34 18.32 12.16 -26.78
CA LYS A 34 19.00 12.77 -25.61
C LYS A 34 18.20 13.93 -25.04
N GLU A 35 17.71 14.83 -25.88
CA GLU A 35 16.90 15.97 -25.45
C GLU A 35 15.64 15.51 -24.70
N GLU A 36 14.89 14.55 -25.23
CA GLU A 36 13.71 14.00 -24.56
C GLU A 36 14.05 13.26 -23.26
N ILE A 37 15.18 12.55 -23.20
CA ILE A 37 15.66 11.89 -21.97
C ILE A 37 16.01 12.93 -20.90
N THR A 38 16.67 14.03 -21.26
CA THR A 38 17.01 15.12 -20.34
C THR A 38 15.75 15.84 -19.83
N LYS A 39 14.76 16.09 -20.70
CA LYS A 39 13.45 16.63 -20.31
C LYS A 39 12.74 15.70 -19.33
N LEU A 40 12.68 14.40 -19.65
CA LEU A 40 12.09 13.37 -18.77
C LEU A 40 12.80 13.34 -17.40
N PHE A 41 14.13 13.32 -17.39
CA PHE A 41 14.92 13.31 -16.16
C PHE A 41 14.62 14.53 -15.28
N THR A 42 14.67 15.73 -15.87
CA THR A 42 14.45 17.01 -15.17
C THR A 42 13.03 17.10 -14.61
N TYR A 43 12.04 16.75 -15.44
CA TYR A 43 10.64 16.71 -15.03
C TYR A 43 10.43 15.78 -13.83
N LEU A 44 10.97 14.56 -13.88
CA LEU A 44 10.81 13.58 -12.80
C LEU A 44 11.59 13.95 -11.54
N LYS A 45 12.79 14.54 -11.67
CA LYS A 45 13.54 15.07 -10.51
C LYS A 45 12.73 16.14 -9.78
N GLY A 46 12.05 17.03 -10.50
CA GLY A 46 11.14 18.01 -9.90
C GLY A 46 9.92 17.39 -9.22
N LYS A 47 9.37 16.30 -9.77
CA LYS A 47 8.24 15.58 -9.14
C LYS A 47 8.64 14.73 -7.92
N ALA A 48 9.93 14.44 -7.77
CA ALA A 48 10.48 13.61 -6.70
C ALA A 48 11.46 14.37 -5.80
N SER A 49 11.32 15.70 -5.70
CA SER A 49 12.21 16.56 -4.91
C SER A 49 12.31 16.10 -3.46
N GLY A 50 13.44 15.50 -3.10
CA GLY A 50 13.65 14.83 -1.81
C GLY A 50 14.00 13.34 -1.90
N SER A 51 14.14 12.79 -3.11
CA SER A 51 14.67 11.44 -3.32
C SER A 51 16.02 11.43 -4.03
N ASP A 52 16.99 10.73 -3.43
CA ASP A 52 18.27 10.41 -4.07
C ASP A 52 18.17 9.26 -5.08
N ILE A 53 16.98 8.66 -5.21
CA ILE A 53 16.75 7.58 -6.17
C ILE A 53 16.79 8.17 -7.59
N PRO A 54 17.62 7.61 -8.49
CA PRO A 54 17.59 7.99 -9.91
C PRO A 54 16.18 7.81 -10.48
N PRO A 55 15.57 8.87 -11.05
CA PRO A 55 14.18 8.82 -11.49
C PRO A 55 13.98 7.92 -12.72
N ILE A 56 15.05 7.67 -13.47
CA ILE A 56 15.05 6.84 -14.67
C ILE A 56 16.21 5.84 -14.65
N ASN A 57 16.06 4.78 -15.44
CA ASN A 57 17.14 3.86 -15.80
C ASN A 57 17.08 3.56 -17.29
N ILE A 58 18.26 3.44 -17.88
CA ILE A 58 18.45 3.40 -19.32
C ILE A 58 19.21 2.13 -19.67
N ASP A 59 18.69 1.42 -20.67
CA ASP A 59 19.43 0.37 -21.37
C ASP A 59 20.17 1.06 -22.52
N LEU A 60 21.50 1.10 -22.42
CA LEU A 60 22.34 1.80 -23.41
C LEU A 60 22.20 1.22 -24.82
N LYS A 61 21.59 0.03 -24.99
CA LYS A 61 21.30 -0.58 -26.29
C LYS A 61 19.92 -0.20 -26.85
N LYS A 62 19.06 0.47 -26.07
CA LYS A 62 17.67 0.79 -26.45
C LYS A 62 17.40 2.29 -26.34
N GLN A 63 17.76 3.02 -27.40
CA GLN A 63 17.75 4.49 -27.36
C GLN A 63 16.38 5.13 -27.08
N ASN A 64 15.30 4.45 -27.46
CA ASN A 64 13.93 4.98 -27.35
C ASN A 64 13.10 4.29 -26.25
N HIS A 65 13.71 3.45 -25.40
CA HIS A 65 12.98 2.74 -24.33
C HIS A 65 13.61 3.07 -22.98
N ILE A 66 12.94 3.93 -22.22
CA ILE A 66 13.45 4.45 -20.96
C ILE A 66 12.56 3.95 -19.83
N ASN A 67 13.16 3.39 -18.80
CA ASN A 67 12.42 3.02 -17.61
C ASN A 67 12.35 4.20 -16.64
N ILE A 68 11.15 4.45 -16.11
CA ILE A 68 10.94 5.28 -14.93
C ILE A 68 11.07 4.38 -13.70
N SER A 69 11.79 4.83 -12.67
CA SER A 69 11.95 4.08 -11.42
C SER A 69 10.60 3.67 -10.83
N ARG A 70 10.48 2.43 -10.34
CA ARG A 70 9.22 1.96 -9.72
C ARG A 70 8.89 2.71 -8.44
N SER A 71 9.87 3.39 -7.83
CA SER A 71 9.63 4.26 -6.68
C SER A 71 8.64 5.39 -7.00
N LEU A 72 8.64 5.87 -8.23
CA LEU A 72 7.73 6.94 -8.68
C LEU A 72 6.35 6.44 -9.08
N LYS A 73 6.15 5.12 -9.15
CA LYS A 73 4.84 4.56 -9.50
C LYS A 73 3.79 5.01 -8.50
N GLY A 74 2.67 5.55 -8.99
CA GLY A 74 1.59 6.07 -8.15
C GLY A 74 1.83 7.49 -7.60
N ILE A 75 3.07 7.98 -7.65
CA ILE A 75 3.40 9.40 -7.43
C ILE A 75 3.17 10.16 -8.74
N VAL A 76 3.71 9.61 -9.83
CA VAL A 76 3.47 10.09 -11.18
C VAL A 76 2.66 9.06 -11.98
N ASP A 77 2.00 9.54 -13.02
CA ASP A 77 1.26 8.74 -13.99
C ASP A 77 1.90 8.91 -15.38
N ILE A 78 2.00 7.84 -16.17
CA ILE A 78 2.73 7.87 -17.44
C ILE A 78 2.15 8.91 -18.41
N PRO A 79 0.83 8.94 -18.68
CA PRO A 79 0.17 10.02 -19.41
C PRO A 79 0.56 11.44 -18.96
N ASP A 80 0.56 11.71 -17.66
CA ASP A 80 0.91 13.04 -17.10
C ASP A 80 2.41 13.35 -17.30
N VAL A 81 3.28 12.33 -17.24
CA VAL A 81 4.72 12.47 -17.53
C VAL A 81 4.97 12.75 -19.00
N MET A 82 4.34 11.99 -19.90
CA MET A 82 4.47 12.17 -21.36
C MET A 82 4.09 13.59 -21.77
N ARG A 83 2.97 14.12 -21.23
CA ARG A 83 2.52 15.48 -21.50
C ARG A 83 3.39 16.53 -20.82
N GLY A 84 3.71 16.34 -19.54
CA GLY A 84 4.43 17.32 -18.74
C GLY A 84 5.90 17.50 -19.13
N ALA A 85 6.53 16.47 -19.69
CA ALA A 85 7.89 16.53 -20.22
C ALA A 85 7.95 16.71 -21.75
N ASP A 86 6.80 16.91 -22.42
CA ASP A 86 6.66 17.03 -23.88
C ASP A 86 7.37 15.91 -24.67
N LEU A 87 7.11 14.66 -24.29
CA LEU A 87 7.75 13.48 -24.88
C LEU A 87 6.97 12.99 -26.11
N LYS A 88 7.66 12.81 -27.24
CA LYS A 88 7.05 12.41 -28.52
C LYS A 88 7.68 11.15 -29.11
N ARG A 89 8.96 10.89 -28.85
CA ARG A 89 9.75 9.83 -29.47
C ARG A 89 10.05 8.68 -28.50
N ILE A 90 10.41 9.00 -27.26
CA ILE A 90 10.79 7.98 -26.28
C ILE A 90 9.55 7.28 -25.70
N LYS A 91 9.65 5.97 -25.53
CA LYS A 91 8.64 5.14 -24.86
C LYS A 91 9.08 4.92 -23.41
N VAL A 92 8.16 5.17 -22.48
CA VAL A 92 8.42 5.01 -21.05
C VAL A 92 7.59 3.89 -20.44
N LYS A 93 8.19 3.15 -19.51
CA LYS A 93 7.50 2.17 -18.65
C LYS A 93 8.08 2.22 -17.24
N PHE A 94 7.34 1.77 -16.23
CA PHE A 94 7.90 1.61 -14.89
C PHE A 94 8.80 0.37 -14.81
N GLY A 95 10.03 0.52 -14.32
CA GLY A 95 10.99 -0.55 -14.14
C GLY A 95 12.21 -0.10 -13.33
N ASP A 96 12.85 -1.02 -12.61
CA ASP A 96 14.07 -0.71 -11.81
C ASP A 96 15.36 -1.26 -12.44
N GLY A 97 15.27 -1.91 -13.59
CA GLY A 97 16.45 -2.49 -14.23
C GLY A 97 17.18 -3.50 -13.37
N SER A 98 18.51 -3.55 -13.50
CA SER A 98 19.39 -4.40 -12.69
C SER A 98 19.61 -3.89 -11.26
N SER A 99 19.01 -2.76 -10.85
CA SER A 99 19.24 -2.17 -9.53
C SER A 99 18.57 -2.90 -8.36
N GLY A 100 17.86 -4.01 -8.62
CA GLY A 100 17.13 -4.76 -7.61
C GLY A 100 15.94 -3.99 -7.03
N ASN A 101 15.17 -4.61 -6.15
CA ASN A 101 13.91 -4.09 -5.58
C ASN A 101 14.06 -2.85 -4.65
N ARG A 102 15.08 -2.01 -4.86
CA ARG A 102 15.44 -0.86 -4.00
C ARG A 102 14.34 0.20 -3.91
N GLY A 103 13.43 0.28 -4.88
CA GLY A 103 12.48 1.39 -5.01
C GLY A 103 11.12 1.22 -4.32
N SER A 104 10.67 0.01 -3.95
CA SER A 104 9.28 -0.20 -3.50
C SER A 104 9.04 0.24 -2.05
N ASN A 105 10.03 0.09 -1.17
CA ASN A 105 9.91 0.43 0.26
C ASN A 105 9.92 1.95 0.52
N ASN A 106 10.52 2.75 -0.36
CA ASN A 106 10.66 4.21 -0.14
C ASN A 106 9.49 5.04 -0.69
N ARG A 107 8.45 4.40 -1.25
CA ARG A 107 7.36 5.10 -1.94
C ARG A 107 6.42 5.84 -0.99
N GLY A 108 6.13 5.23 0.17
CA GLY A 108 5.32 5.85 1.23
C GLY A 108 6.02 7.09 1.77
N ASN A 109 7.23 6.91 2.28
CA ASN A 109 8.09 7.98 2.80
C ASN A 109 8.30 9.11 1.77
N LEU A 110 8.46 8.79 0.48
CA LEU A 110 8.57 9.81 -0.57
C LEU A 110 7.28 10.61 -0.72
N PHE A 111 6.12 9.94 -0.70
CA PHE A 111 4.84 10.65 -0.76
C PHE A 111 4.60 11.50 0.49
N GLU A 112 5.00 11.03 1.67
CA GLU A 112 4.96 11.80 2.93
C GLU A 112 5.77 13.09 2.81
N GLY A 113 7.02 13.00 2.35
CA GLY A 113 7.86 14.18 2.14
C GLY A 113 7.29 15.14 1.09
N ILE A 114 6.72 14.63 0.00
CA ILE A 114 6.07 15.46 -1.03
C ILE A 114 4.86 16.21 -0.46
N PHE A 115 4.01 15.51 0.30
CA PHE A 115 2.81 16.11 0.88
C PHE A 115 3.17 17.14 1.96
N ALA A 116 4.12 16.82 2.84
CA ALA A 116 4.60 17.74 3.88
C ALA A 116 5.15 19.05 3.27
N LYS A 117 5.96 18.96 2.20
CA LYS A 117 6.46 20.13 1.48
C LYS A 117 5.34 20.94 0.83
N ALA A 118 4.36 20.28 0.24
CA ALA A 118 3.20 20.97 -0.34
C ALA A 118 2.37 21.69 0.73
N MET A 119 2.20 21.07 1.90
CA MET A 119 1.52 21.67 3.05
C MET A 119 2.29 22.89 3.59
N GLN A 120 3.62 22.79 3.69
CA GLN A 120 4.48 23.90 4.11
C GLN A 120 4.40 25.07 3.12
N ALA A 121 4.55 24.80 1.81
CA ALA A 121 4.43 25.81 0.77
C ALA A 121 3.07 26.53 0.83
N TRP A 122 1.97 25.78 0.97
CA TRP A 122 0.64 26.37 1.14
C TRP A 122 0.55 27.28 2.37
N TRP A 123 1.10 26.84 3.51
CA TRP A 123 1.11 27.61 4.75
C TRP A 123 1.92 28.91 4.64
N ASP A 124 3.05 28.88 3.94
CA ASP A 124 3.93 30.03 3.71
C ASP A 124 3.39 30.99 2.64
N GLY A 125 2.24 30.67 2.01
CA GLY A 125 1.65 31.45 0.92
C GLY A 125 2.32 31.23 -0.44
N GLU A 126 3.15 30.19 -0.56
CA GLU A 126 3.81 29.78 -1.80
C GLU A 126 2.89 28.92 -2.68
N PRO A 127 3.09 28.92 -4.01
CA PRO A 127 2.26 28.15 -4.93
C PRO A 127 2.49 26.64 -4.79
N VAL A 128 1.44 25.90 -4.46
CA VAL A 128 1.44 24.43 -4.55
C VAL A 128 1.34 24.00 -6.02
N THR A 129 2.42 23.41 -6.55
CA THR A 129 2.51 23.07 -7.97
C THR A 129 1.58 21.93 -8.39
N ASP A 130 1.36 20.92 -7.53
CA ASP A 130 0.42 19.83 -7.80
C ASP A 130 -0.98 20.22 -7.30
N LYS A 131 -1.83 20.63 -8.24
CA LYS A 131 -3.23 21.01 -7.98
C LYS A 131 -4.05 19.94 -7.26
N LYS A 132 -3.67 18.65 -7.37
CA LYS A 132 -4.35 17.55 -6.67
C LYS A 132 -3.94 17.50 -5.20
N LEU A 133 -2.69 17.85 -4.87
CA LEU A 133 -2.25 18.00 -3.48
C LEU A 133 -2.85 19.26 -2.87
N GLU A 134 -2.86 20.37 -3.61
CA GLU A 134 -3.50 21.62 -3.20
C GLU A 134 -4.97 21.40 -2.83
N ALA A 135 -5.73 20.70 -3.69
CA ALA A 135 -7.13 20.39 -3.39
C ALA A 135 -7.32 19.57 -2.10
N ALA A 136 -6.41 18.64 -1.80
CA ALA A 136 -6.45 17.87 -0.56
C ALA A 136 -6.09 18.72 0.67
N ILE A 137 -5.14 19.64 0.53
CA ILE A 137 -4.77 20.60 1.58
C ILE A 137 -5.93 21.56 1.88
N LEU A 138 -6.62 22.06 0.86
CA LEU A 138 -7.79 22.92 1.04
C LEU A 138 -8.96 22.17 1.72
N ASP A 139 -9.13 20.88 1.46
CA ASP A 139 -10.13 20.06 2.16
C ASP A 139 -9.75 19.81 3.64
N LEU A 140 -8.45 19.62 3.93
CA LEU A 140 -7.95 19.61 5.30
C LEU A 140 -8.21 20.93 6.02
N ASP A 141 -7.90 22.06 5.38
CA ASP A 141 -8.15 23.38 5.94
C ASP A 141 -9.64 23.60 6.20
N LYS A 142 -10.51 23.21 5.27
CA LYS A 142 -11.96 23.27 5.48
C LYS A 142 -12.41 22.43 6.67
N THR A 143 -11.80 21.26 6.88
CA THR A 143 -12.16 20.34 7.96
C THR A 143 -11.69 20.82 9.33
N TYR A 144 -10.48 21.39 9.39
CA TYR A 144 -9.79 21.68 10.65
C TYR A 144 -9.55 23.17 10.91
N ALA A 145 -9.88 24.06 9.96
CA ALA A 145 -9.61 25.49 10.01
C ALA A 145 -8.14 25.83 10.31
N ILE A 146 -7.22 25.17 9.60
CA ILE A 146 -5.77 25.30 9.79
C ILE A 146 -5.33 26.75 9.52
N SER A 147 -5.84 27.39 8.47
CA SER A 147 -5.60 28.78 8.08
C SER A 147 -6.00 29.82 9.12
N LYS A 148 -6.83 29.44 10.12
CA LYS A 148 -7.19 30.30 11.25
C LYS A 148 -6.22 30.19 12.43
N SER A 149 -5.27 29.26 12.37
CA SER A 149 -4.25 29.05 13.39
C SER A 149 -3.16 30.11 13.30
N LYS A 150 -2.45 30.36 14.39
CA LYS A 150 -1.29 31.29 14.40
C LYS A 150 0.01 30.60 14.03
N THR A 151 0.10 29.31 14.32
CA THR A 151 1.28 28.50 14.10
C THR A 151 0.87 27.18 13.47
N LEU A 152 1.74 26.65 12.63
CA LEU A 152 1.64 25.30 12.10
C LEU A 152 3.04 24.66 12.14
N ASP A 153 3.13 23.54 12.85
CA ASP A 153 4.27 22.63 12.81
C ASP A 153 3.88 21.37 12.03
N ILE A 154 4.74 20.95 11.11
CA ILE A 154 4.53 19.83 10.20
C ILE A 154 5.60 18.78 10.45
N SER A 155 5.27 17.77 11.25
CA SER A 155 6.18 16.69 11.63
C SER A 155 5.91 15.46 10.75
N VAL A 156 6.92 15.04 9.98
CA VAL A 156 6.90 13.74 9.28
C VAL A 156 7.37 12.68 10.27
N GLU A 157 6.47 11.80 10.71
CA GLU A 157 6.70 10.81 11.77
C GLU A 157 7.45 9.56 11.26
N GLY A 158 8.20 9.73 10.16
CA GLY A 158 8.70 8.68 9.28
C GLY A 158 9.17 7.42 10.00
N ALA A 159 8.67 6.27 9.56
CA ALA A 159 9.14 4.93 9.88
C ALA A 159 9.06 4.45 11.35
N GLU A 160 8.53 5.22 12.32
CA GLU A 160 8.13 4.66 13.61
C GLU A 160 6.92 3.74 13.43
N ASN A 161 7.17 2.50 13.01
CA ASN A 161 6.14 1.48 12.87
C ASN A 161 5.61 1.08 14.26
N THR A 162 4.58 1.80 14.71
CA THR A 162 3.85 1.50 15.93
C THR A 162 3.18 0.14 15.74
N LYS A 163 3.80 -0.92 16.27
CA LYS A 163 3.28 -2.28 16.12
C LYS A 163 1.92 -2.41 16.80
N ARG A 164 0.93 -2.85 16.04
CA ARG A 164 -0.44 -3.13 16.50
C ARG A 164 -0.69 -4.64 16.41
N PRO A 165 -0.18 -5.45 17.36
CA PRO A 165 -0.40 -6.89 17.35
C PRO A 165 -1.88 -7.23 17.46
N ILE A 166 -2.25 -8.39 16.91
CA ILE A 166 -3.57 -8.97 17.12
C ILE A 166 -3.64 -9.54 18.55
N GLU A 167 -4.71 -9.21 19.26
CA GLU A 167 -4.99 -9.70 20.60
C GLU A 167 -6.18 -10.65 20.55
N PHE A 168 -6.03 -11.78 21.24
CA PHE A 168 -7.05 -12.80 21.37
C PHE A 168 -7.61 -12.74 22.79
N GLY A 169 -8.82 -12.22 22.91
CA GLY A 169 -9.59 -12.17 24.15
C GLY A 169 -11.07 -12.46 23.86
N PRO A 170 -12.03 -11.95 24.65
CA PRO A 170 -13.46 -12.07 24.36
C PRO A 170 -13.82 -11.60 22.93
N SER A 171 -13.10 -10.61 22.42
CA SER A 171 -13.10 -10.22 21.00
C SER A 171 -11.67 -10.29 20.45
N ILE A 172 -11.54 -10.61 19.16
CA ILE A 172 -10.25 -10.52 18.46
C ILE A 172 -10.13 -9.09 17.92
N ILE A 173 -9.11 -8.37 18.37
CA ILE A 173 -8.89 -6.96 18.02
C ILE A 173 -7.40 -6.67 17.80
N LEU A 174 -7.10 -5.50 17.26
CA LEU A 174 -5.75 -4.96 17.13
C LEU A 174 -5.43 -4.12 18.36
N LYS A 175 -4.28 -4.35 18.99
CA LYS A 175 -3.79 -3.52 20.10
C LYS A 175 -3.63 -2.07 19.65
N ASN A 176 -3.91 -1.14 20.56
CA ASN A 176 -3.73 0.28 20.38
C ASN A 176 -2.75 0.82 21.42
N PRO A 177 -1.43 0.79 21.17
CA PRO A 177 -0.43 1.09 22.20
C PRO A 177 -0.26 2.58 22.49
N LYS A 178 -0.61 3.48 21.55
CA LYS A 178 -0.50 4.94 21.72
C LYS A 178 -1.86 5.62 21.97
N GLY A 179 -2.92 4.86 22.22
CA GLY A 179 -4.28 5.40 22.37
C GLY A 179 -5.19 4.52 23.22
N SER A 180 -6.49 4.82 23.19
CA SER A 180 -7.52 4.06 23.92
C SER A 180 -8.61 3.57 22.97
N GLY A 181 -9.11 2.36 23.20
CA GLY A 181 -10.15 1.76 22.36
C GLY A 181 -9.76 1.76 20.88
N PHE A 182 -10.61 2.37 20.04
CA PHE A 182 -10.40 2.49 18.59
C PHE A 182 -9.86 3.85 18.15
N ASP A 183 -9.45 4.72 19.08
CA ASP A 183 -8.76 5.97 18.79
C ASP A 183 -7.29 5.68 18.44
N VAL A 184 -7.02 5.49 17.15
CA VAL A 184 -5.73 5.01 16.68
C VAL A 184 -4.92 6.11 16.00
N GLY A 185 -5.39 7.36 16.00
CA GLY A 185 -4.81 8.42 15.16
C GLY A 185 -3.31 8.55 15.33
N GLN A 186 -2.85 8.66 16.57
CA GLN A 186 -1.42 8.70 16.91
C GLN A 186 -0.65 7.42 16.56
N SER A 187 -1.32 6.26 16.51
CA SER A 187 -0.68 4.98 16.15
C SER A 187 -0.54 4.77 14.64
N VAL A 188 -1.31 5.50 13.80
CA VAL A 188 -1.37 5.29 12.34
C VAL A 188 -0.99 6.55 11.54
N THR A 189 -0.54 7.58 12.23
CA THR A 189 -0.10 8.84 11.65
C THR A 189 1.23 8.66 10.93
N ASP A 190 1.31 9.21 9.72
CA ASP A 190 2.53 9.32 8.93
C ASP A 190 3.03 10.79 8.95
N ILE A 191 2.11 11.76 9.08
CA ILE A 191 2.41 13.19 9.31
C ILE A 191 1.51 13.72 10.43
N THR A 192 2.11 14.38 11.42
CA THR A 192 1.37 15.12 12.45
C THR A 192 1.42 16.60 12.14
N LEU A 193 0.24 17.25 12.05
CA LEU A 193 0.14 18.70 12.03
C LEU A 193 -0.18 19.18 13.45
N THR A 194 0.63 20.09 13.98
CA THR A 194 0.37 20.72 15.29
C THR A 194 0.12 22.20 15.07
N THR A 195 -1.08 22.66 15.42
CA THR A 195 -1.42 24.09 15.47
C THR A 195 -1.41 24.60 16.90
N ASP A 196 -1.68 25.90 17.10
CA ASP A 196 -1.86 26.47 18.43
C ASP A 196 -3.15 25.97 19.13
N THR A 197 -4.04 25.29 18.41
CA THR A 197 -5.35 24.85 18.91
C THR A 197 -5.54 23.34 18.95
N GLN A 198 -4.82 22.57 18.11
CA GLN A 198 -5.08 21.14 17.95
C GLN A 198 -3.89 20.37 17.37
N LYS A 199 -3.96 19.05 17.48
CA LYS A 199 -3.13 18.11 16.73
C LYS A 199 -3.97 17.33 15.74
N ILE A 200 -3.50 17.23 14.51
CA ILE A 200 -4.18 16.54 13.42
C ILE A 200 -3.25 15.43 12.92
N PHE A 201 -3.73 14.19 12.99
CA PHE A 201 -2.99 13.01 12.54
C PHE A 201 -3.36 12.68 11.10
N LEU A 202 -2.38 12.63 10.21
CA LEU A 202 -2.58 12.30 8.80
C LEU A 202 -2.02 10.91 8.50
N SER A 203 -2.87 10.02 7.98
CA SER A 203 -2.44 8.72 7.46
C SER A 203 -2.37 8.78 5.93
N LEU A 204 -1.17 8.70 5.40
CA LEU A 204 -0.87 8.81 3.98
C LEU A 204 -0.85 7.43 3.34
N LYS A 205 -1.45 7.34 2.16
CA LYS A 205 -1.59 6.07 1.42
C LYS A 205 -1.26 6.29 -0.04
N LEU A 206 -0.55 5.34 -0.63
CA LEU A 206 -0.12 5.39 -2.03
C LEU A 206 -0.50 4.12 -2.79
N GLY A 207 -1.12 4.29 -3.95
CA GLY A 207 -1.50 3.21 -4.86
C GLY A 207 -2.90 2.65 -4.59
N GLY A 208 -3.37 1.77 -5.48
CA GLY A 208 -4.78 1.33 -5.49
C GLY A 208 -5.14 0.23 -4.49
N THR A 209 -4.18 -0.41 -3.82
CA THR A 209 -4.45 -1.42 -2.80
C THR A 209 -3.50 -1.24 -1.64
N THR A 210 -4.08 -1.20 -0.46
CA THR A 210 -3.41 -0.92 0.81
C THR A 210 -3.86 -1.92 1.85
N THR A 211 -3.15 -2.03 2.96
CA THR A 211 -3.43 -3.01 4.00
C THR A 211 -3.73 -2.27 5.30
N PHE A 212 -4.87 -2.54 5.94
CA PHE A 212 -5.20 -1.98 7.26
C PHE A 212 -4.34 -2.59 8.36
N PHE A 213 -4.19 -3.91 8.31
CA PHE A 213 -3.33 -4.62 9.25
C PHE A 213 -2.71 -5.85 8.60
N ASN A 214 -1.48 -6.11 9.02
CA ASN A 214 -0.73 -7.31 8.72
C ASN A 214 -0.28 -7.85 10.08
N VAL A 215 -0.82 -8.98 10.51
CA VAL A 215 -0.67 -9.49 11.89
C VAL A 215 -0.22 -10.94 11.92
N GLY A 216 0.53 -11.30 12.96
CA GLY A 216 1.07 -12.65 13.14
C GLY A 216 -0.01 -13.60 13.63
N VAL A 217 -0.10 -14.78 13.02
CA VAL A 217 -1.08 -15.82 13.41
C VAL A 217 -0.43 -17.17 13.71
N LYS A 218 0.87 -17.34 13.44
CA LYS A 218 1.58 -18.64 13.56
C LYS A 218 1.46 -19.28 14.94
N THR A 219 1.38 -18.49 16.00
CA THR A 219 1.26 -19.00 17.37
C THR A 219 -0.13 -19.52 17.71
N LYS A 220 -1.14 -19.17 16.91
CA LYS A 220 -2.54 -19.58 17.11
C LYS A 220 -3.02 -20.58 16.05
N LEU A 221 -2.47 -20.49 14.84
CA LEU A 221 -2.63 -21.45 13.75
C LEU A 221 -1.30 -22.17 13.57
N THR A 222 -1.02 -23.13 14.44
CA THR A 222 0.31 -23.73 14.57
C THR A 222 0.59 -24.72 13.45
N THR A 223 1.85 -24.81 13.02
CA THR A 223 2.27 -25.75 11.98
C THR A 223 1.99 -27.20 12.38
N SER A 224 2.13 -27.57 13.66
CA SER A 224 1.88 -28.93 14.14
C SER A 224 0.41 -29.34 14.01
N GLU A 225 -0.51 -28.46 14.40
CA GLU A 225 -1.96 -28.72 14.30
C GLU A 225 -2.43 -28.76 12.85
N ILE A 226 -1.87 -27.90 12.00
CA ILE A 226 -2.19 -27.93 10.57
C ILE A 226 -1.74 -29.26 9.96
N LYS A 227 -0.51 -29.70 10.28
CA LYS A 227 0.03 -30.98 9.80
C LYS A 227 -0.76 -32.19 10.30
N SER A 228 -1.26 -32.16 11.53
CA SER A 228 -2.12 -33.24 12.06
C SER A 228 -3.53 -33.23 11.48
N GLY A 229 -3.90 -32.20 10.72
CA GLY A 229 -5.22 -32.05 10.12
C GLY A 229 -6.28 -31.48 11.06
N THR A 230 -5.93 -31.18 12.32
CA THR A 230 -6.89 -30.76 13.36
C THR A 230 -6.37 -29.56 14.12
N ILE A 231 -7.10 -28.44 14.03
CA ILE A 231 -6.86 -27.25 14.85
C ILE A 231 -7.53 -27.45 16.20
N THR A 232 -6.74 -27.45 17.28
CA THR A 232 -7.22 -27.60 18.66
C THR A 232 -7.04 -26.33 19.46
N ASN A 233 -6.18 -25.40 19.00
CA ASN A 233 -5.99 -24.12 19.62
C ASN A 233 -7.31 -23.32 19.67
N PRO A 234 -7.84 -22.96 20.85
CA PRO A 234 -9.13 -22.27 20.97
C PRO A 234 -9.16 -20.90 20.26
N ASP A 235 -8.05 -20.16 20.32
CA ASP A 235 -7.91 -18.86 19.64
C ASP A 235 -7.84 -19.03 18.12
N GLY A 236 -7.15 -20.09 17.66
CA GLY A 236 -7.11 -20.48 16.25
C GLY A 236 -8.51 -20.80 15.71
N LEU A 237 -9.25 -21.66 16.42
CA LEU A 237 -10.64 -21.99 16.08
C LEU A 237 -11.55 -20.76 16.10
N LYS A 238 -11.37 -19.88 17.08
CA LYS A 238 -12.12 -18.61 17.15
C LYS A 238 -11.87 -17.73 15.94
N LEU A 239 -10.62 -17.61 15.50
CA LEU A 239 -10.24 -16.86 14.30
C LEU A 239 -10.87 -17.45 13.02
N LEU A 240 -10.81 -18.78 12.86
CA LEU A 240 -11.40 -19.44 11.70
C LEU A 240 -12.93 -19.28 11.68
N LYS A 241 -13.59 -19.51 12.82
CA LYS A 241 -15.03 -19.32 12.99
C LYS A 241 -15.46 -17.89 12.69
N MET A 242 -14.69 -16.89 13.14
CA MET A 242 -15.01 -15.48 12.89
C MET A 242 -15.22 -15.20 11.40
N PHE A 243 -14.40 -15.79 10.52
CA PHE A 243 -14.50 -15.62 9.06
C PHE A 243 -15.28 -16.72 8.35
N GLY A 244 -15.87 -17.68 9.07
CA GLY A 244 -16.55 -18.84 8.48
C GLY A 244 -15.62 -19.77 7.71
N ILE A 245 -14.36 -19.86 8.11
CA ILE A 245 -13.38 -20.77 7.53
C ILE A 245 -13.53 -22.14 8.19
N ASP A 246 -13.69 -23.17 7.38
CA ASP A 246 -13.74 -24.57 7.82
C ASP A 246 -12.33 -25.04 8.26
N PRO A 247 -12.14 -25.49 9.51
CA PRO A 247 -10.83 -25.90 10.01
C PRO A 247 -10.22 -27.10 9.28
N ILE A 248 -11.03 -28.03 8.80
CA ILE A 248 -10.54 -29.23 8.10
C ILE A 248 -10.03 -28.82 6.72
N ARG A 249 -10.83 -28.08 5.95
CA ARG A 249 -10.42 -27.55 4.65
C ARG A 249 -9.24 -26.60 4.77
N PHE A 250 -9.17 -25.82 5.84
CA PHE A 250 -8.01 -24.99 6.16
C PHE A 250 -6.74 -25.84 6.23
N CYS A 251 -6.74 -26.92 7.00
CA CYS A 251 -5.61 -27.83 7.10
C CYS A 251 -5.26 -28.46 5.75
N GLN A 252 -6.26 -28.95 5.01
CA GLN A 252 -6.10 -29.54 3.69
C GLN A 252 -5.37 -28.61 2.71
N VAL A 253 -5.73 -27.32 2.67
CA VAL A 253 -5.07 -26.32 1.81
C VAL A 253 -3.56 -26.24 2.11
N PHE A 254 -3.18 -26.20 3.38
CA PHE A 254 -1.78 -26.00 3.77
C PHE A 254 -0.95 -27.29 3.72
N ASN A 255 -1.58 -28.46 3.90
CA ASN A 255 -0.94 -29.75 3.69
C ASN A 255 -0.80 -30.11 2.20
N GLY A 256 -1.58 -29.44 1.32
CA GLY A 256 -1.55 -29.69 -0.12
C GLY A 256 -2.46 -30.85 -0.54
N ASP A 257 -3.47 -31.15 0.27
CA ASP A 257 -4.43 -32.20 0.01
C ASP A 257 -5.36 -31.80 -1.15
N LYS A 258 -5.92 -32.81 -1.83
CA LYS A 258 -6.87 -32.58 -2.92
C LYS A 258 -8.21 -32.13 -2.33
N ILE A 259 -8.54 -30.87 -2.57
CA ILE A 259 -9.88 -30.31 -2.31
C ILE A 259 -10.68 -30.34 -3.60
N GLY A 260 -11.90 -30.88 -3.54
CA GLY A 260 -12.84 -30.93 -4.66
C GLY A 260 -13.09 -29.52 -5.22
N THR A 261 -13.25 -29.40 -6.54
CA THR A 261 -13.38 -28.08 -7.20
C THR A 261 -14.53 -27.24 -6.64
N ARG A 262 -15.63 -27.87 -6.23
CA ARG A 262 -16.79 -27.18 -5.62
C ARG A 262 -16.52 -26.70 -4.20
N ASP A 263 -15.59 -27.34 -3.48
CA ASP A 263 -15.21 -27.01 -2.10
C ASP A 263 -14.12 -25.93 -2.03
N LYS A 264 -13.56 -25.51 -3.18
CA LYS A 264 -12.55 -24.45 -3.24
C LYS A 264 -13.11 -23.06 -3.00
N THR A 265 -14.42 -22.89 -3.04
CA THR A 265 -15.08 -21.59 -2.84
C THR A 265 -16.38 -21.77 -2.07
N ASP A 266 -16.45 -21.16 -0.91
CA ASP A 266 -17.65 -21.10 -0.10
C ASP A 266 -18.25 -19.69 -0.15
N ARG A 267 -19.40 -19.56 -0.80
CA ARG A 267 -20.16 -18.30 -0.92
C ARG A 267 -21.25 -18.15 0.14
N ARG A 268 -21.43 -19.15 1.00
CA ARG A 268 -22.44 -19.20 2.07
C ARG A 268 -21.77 -19.53 3.41
N ALA A 269 -20.54 -19.07 3.59
CA ALA A 269 -19.77 -19.28 4.80
C ALA A 269 -20.55 -18.79 6.02
N ASN A 270 -20.51 -19.55 7.11
CA ASN A 270 -21.15 -19.16 8.37
C ASN A 270 -20.14 -18.34 9.21
N TYR A 271 -20.22 -17.02 9.13
CA TYR A 271 -19.26 -16.09 9.74
C TYR A 271 -19.89 -15.26 10.87
N ASP A 272 -19.05 -14.78 11.78
CA ASP A 272 -19.48 -13.88 12.85
C ASP A 272 -19.34 -12.41 12.41
N LYS A 273 -20.43 -11.86 11.89
CA LYS A 273 -20.50 -10.46 11.41
C LYS A 273 -20.09 -9.46 12.50
N ARG A 274 -20.45 -9.70 13.76
CA ARG A 274 -20.16 -8.78 14.87
C ARG A 274 -18.67 -8.83 15.21
N ALA A 275 -18.09 -10.02 15.29
CA ALA A 275 -16.67 -10.19 15.56
C ALA A 275 -15.80 -9.58 14.45
N ILE A 276 -16.14 -9.81 13.18
CA ILE A 276 -15.43 -9.17 12.06
C ILE A 276 -15.58 -7.66 12.13
N GLY A 277 -16.80 -7.15 12.34
CA GLY A 277 -17.03 -5.70 12.47
C GLY A 277 -16.21 -5.06 13.59
N LYS A 278 -15.99 -5.77 14.71
CA LYS A 278 -15.16 -5.30 15.82
C LYS A 278 -13.66 -5.36 15.50
N LEU A 279 -13.20 -6.43 14.83
CA LEU A 279 -11.84 -6.52 14.32
C LEU A 279 -11.55 -5.38 13.33
N LEU A 280 -12.45 -5.13 12.39
CA LEU A 280 -12.32 -4.05 11.39
C LEU A 280 -12.32 -2.68 12.06
N GLN A 281 -13.19 -2.41 13.02
CA GLN A 281 -13.15 -1.16 13.80
C GLN A 281 -11.81 -0.99 14.51
N SER A 282 -11.28 -2.05 15.11
CA SER A 282 -9.95 -1.97 15.70
C SER A 282 -8.87 -1.73 14.65
N GLY A 283 -8.91 -2.38 13.49
CA GLY A 283 -7.92 -2.21 12.42
C GLY A 283 -7.93 -0.83 11.77
N ILE A 284 -9.12 -0.36 11.38
CA ILE A 284 -9.36 0.95 10.76
C ILE A 284 -9.14 2.05 11.79
N GLY A 285 -9.83 1.96 12.92
CA GLY A 285 -9.86 2.96 13.99
C GLY A 285 -10.39 4.33 13.54
N HIS A 286 -10.25 5.33 14.40
CA HIS A 286 -10.68 6.70 14.14
C HIS A 286 -9.68 7.72 14.70
N ASN A 287 -10.02 9.00 14.58
CA ASN A 287 -9.26 10.18 15.02
C ASN A 287 -8.03 10.50 14.15
N TYR A 288 -8.18 10.36 12.82
CA TYR A 288 -7.16 10.75 11.86
C TYR A 288 -7.80 11.16 10.54
N HIS A 289 -7.00 11.75 9.65
CA HIS A 289 -7.40 12.09 8.29
C HIS A 289 -6.63 11.25 7.28
N ILE A 290 -7.32 10.71 6.27
CA ILE A 290 -6.71 9.92 5.21
C ILE A 290 -6.38 10.83 4.04
N ILE A 291 -5.11 10.79 3.61
CA ILE A 291 -4.67 11.36 2.33
C ILE A 291 -4.21 10.21 1.44
N HIS A 292 -5.02 9.84 0.45
CA HIS A 292 -4.78 8.65 -0.39
C HIS A 292 -4.58 9.01 -1.86
N LYS A 293 -3.34 8.92 -2.32
CA LYS A 293 -2.98 9.11 -3.73
C LYS A 293 -3.13 7.82 -4.52
N MET A 294 -4.09 7.82 -5.45
CA MET A 294 -4.45 6.71 -6.34
C MET A 294 -4.27 7.16 -7.79
N GLY A 295 -3.03 7.11 -8.29
CA GLY A 295 -2.70 7.59 -9.63
C GLY A 295 -3.03 9.07 -9.80
N ALA A 296 -3.99 9.38 -10.66
CA ALA A 296 -4.41 10.76 -10.95
C ALA A 296 -5.35 11.38 -9.89
N LYS A 297 -5.78 10.64 -8.87
CA LYS A 297 -6.68 11.14 -7.80
C LYS A 297 -5.96 11.20 -6.45
N VAL A 298 -6.21 12.26 -5.69
CA VAL A 298 -5.86 12.34 -4.26
C VAL A 298 -7.17 12.44 -3.49
N LEU A 299 -7.47 11.41 -2.69
CA LEU A 299 -8.62 11.40 -1.80
C LEU A 299 -8.22 12.02 -0.47
N SER A 300 -9.01 12.98 0.00
CA SER A 300 -8.99 13.54 1.34
C SER A 300 -10.26 13.09 2.07
N LYS A 301 -10.12 12.49 3.25
CA LYS A 301 -11.26 11.97 4.03
C LYS A 301 -10.93 11.91 5.52
N GLN A 302 -11.76 12.57 6.33
CA GLN A 302 -11.73 12.42 7.79
C GLN A 302 -12.22 11.02 8.20
N MET A 303 -11.48 10.38 9.12
CA MET A 303 -11.88 9.13 9.77
C MET A 303 -12.25 9.40 11.22
N ASP A 304 -13.46 9.92 11.42
CA ASP A 304 -14.09 10.01 12.73
C ASP A 304 -14.73 8.65 13.14
N GLU A 305 -15.31 8.59 14.34
CA GLU A 305 -15.92 7.35 14.85
C GLU A 305 -17.09 6.88 13.97
N ARG A 306 -17.87 7.80 13.42
CA ARG A 306 -19.01 7.49 12.53
C ARG A 306 -18.53 6.89 11.22
N ALA A 307 -17.50 7.48 10.63
CA ALA A 307 -16.84 7.04 9.41
C ALA A 307 -16.21 5.66 9.61
N MET A 308 -15.54 5.41 10.74
CA MET A 308 -15.00 4.11 11.11
C MET A 308 -16.12 3.06 11.21
N LYS A 309 -17.18 3.33 11.98
CA LYS A 309 -18.32 2.42 12.13
C LYS A 309 -18.95 2.08 10.78
N LYS A 310 -19.17 3.08 9.92
CA LYS A 310 -19.69 2.90 8.55
C LYS A 310 -18.73 2.07 7.68
N ALA A 311 -17.42 2.31 7.78
CA ALA A 311 -16.40 1.61 7.02
C ALA A 311 -16.23 0.15 7.44
N ALA A 312 -16.42 -0.16 8.73
CA ALA A 312 -16.31 -1.51 9.29
C ALA A 312 -17.59 -2.34 9.16
N MET A 313 -18.73 -1.71 8.85
CA MET A 313 -20.01 -2.39 8.70
C MET A 313 -20.05 -3.20 7.40
N ILE A 314 -20.08 -4.52 7.50
CA ILE A 314 -20.19 -5.41 6.36
C ILE A 314 -21.58 -5.26 5.71
N THR A 315 -21.59 -4.92 4.43
CA THR A 315 -22.81 -4.73 3.62
C THR A 315 -23.05 -5.85 2.61
N SER A 316 -22.04 -6.69 2.34
CA SER A 316 -22.16 -7.88 1.50
C SER A 316 -22.28 -9.17 2.31
N GLY A 317 -22.43 -10.31 1.64
CA GLY A 317 -22.02 -11.60 2.20
C GLY A 317 -20.49 -11.75 2.22
N ILE A 318 -20.00 -12.87 2.73
CA ILE A 318 -18.58 -13.23 2.70
C ILE A 318 -18.37 -14.41 1.76
N THR A 319 -17.28 -14.37 0.97
CA THR A 319 -16.81 -15.53 0.20
C THR A 319 -15.44 -15.98 0.69
N VAL A 320 -15.30 -17.26 1.03
CA VAL A 320 -14.04 -17.90 1.42
C VAL A 320 -13.50 -18.70 0.22
N TYR A 321 -12.23 -18.49 -0.11
CA TYR A 321 -11.52 -19.21 -1.17
C TYR A 321 -10.39 -20.05 -0.58
N TYR A 322 -10.55 -21.36 -0.66
CA TYR A 322 -9.56 -22.35 -0.25
C TYR A 322 -8.53 -22.53 -1.37
N GLY A 323 -7.31 -22.09 -1.09
CA GLY A 323 -6.23 -22.00 -2.07
C GLY A 323 -6.17 -20.69 -2.85
N GLY A 324 -6.81 -19.64 -2.32
CA GLY A 324 -6.98 -18.34 -2.96
C GLY A 324 -7.92 -18.40 -4.17
N LYS A 325 -8.08 -17.28 -4.89
CA LYS A 325 -9.00 -17.21 -6.05
C LYS A 325 -8.76 -18.26 -7.14
N THR A 326 -7.52 -18.73 -7.29
CA THR A 326 -7.18 -19.77 -8.28
C THR A 326 -7.42 -21.17 -7.75
N GLY A 327 -7.62 -21.34 -6.43
CA GLY A 327 -7.79 -22.63 -5.79
C GLY A 327 -6.57 -23.55 -5.87
N ARG A 328 -5.37 -22.96 -6.00
CA ARG A 328 -4.10 -23.67 -6.20
C ARG A 328 -2.99 -23.27 -5.23
N GLY A 329 -3.15 -22.17 -4.49
CA GLY A 329 -2.11 -21.68 -3.57
C GLY A 329 -2.21 -22.30 -2.18
N LYS A 330 -1.14 -22.21 -1.38
CA LYS A 330 -1.21 -22.44 0.07
C LYS A 330 -1.62 -21.16 0.78
N ARG A 331 -2.90 -20.80 0.67
CA ARG A 331 -3.47 -19.58 1.25
C ARG A 331 -4.99 -19.67 1.35
N ILE A 332 -5.55 -18.90 2.28
CA ILE A 332 -6.98 -18.66 2.36
C ILE A 332 -7.24 -17.19 2.06
N ASP A 333 -8.11 -16.93 1.08
CA ASP A 333 -8.61 -15.58 0.81
C ASP A 333 -10.07 -15.48 1.29
N VAL A 334 -10.43 -14.38 1.95
CA VAL A 334 -11.81 -14.09 2.33
C VAL A 334 -12.16 -12.71 1.81
N GLU A 335 -13.20 -12.60 0.98
CA GLU A 335 -13.60 -11.35 0.35
C GLU A 335 -15.01 -10.93 0.77
N PHE A 336 -15.16 -9.65 1.06
CA PHE A 336 -16.41 -8.99 1.47
C PHE A 336 -16.27 -7.48 1.37
N GLU A 337 -17.36 -6.76 1.60
CA GLU A 337 -17.41 -5.32 1.36
C GLU A 337 -18.15 -4.58 2.47
N SER A 338 -17.84 -3.29 2.59
CA SER A 338 -18.65 -2.30 3.28
C SER A 338 -19.11 -1.21 2.31
N ALA A 339 -19.78 -0.19 2.85
CA ALA A 339 -20.11 1.01 2.11
C ALA A 339 -18.87 1.81 1.65
N SER A 340 -17.71 1.63 2.30
CA SER A 340 -16.49 2.40 1.98
C SER A 340 -15.42 1.58 1.25
N TYR A 341 -15.36 0.27 1.48
CA TYR A 341 -14.22 -0.54 1.08
C TYR A 341 -14.63 -1.91 0.52
N ILE A 342 -13.80 -2.42 -0.39
CA ILE A 342 -13.74 -3.83 -0.76
C ILE A 342 -12.58 -4.44 0.01
N PHE A 343 -12.86 -5.42 0.86
CA PHE A 343 -11.89 -6.07 1.72
C PHE A 343 -11.45 -7.42 1.16
N LYS A 344 -10.19 -7.74 1.43
CA LYS A 344 -9.62 -9.06 1.24
C LYS A 344 -8.79 -9.44 2.46
N ILE A 345 -9.29 -10.38 3.24
CA ILE A 345 -8.48 -11.06 4.25
C ILE A 345 -7.68 -12.15 3.56
N ASN A 346 -6.42 -12.30 3.94
CA ASN A 346 -5.52 -13.24 3.32
C ASN A 346 -4.62 -13.88 4.39
N ILE A 347 -4.81 -15.18 4.63
CA ILE A 347 -4.03 -15.97 5.57
C ILE A 347 -3.06 -16.82 4.75
N ARG A 348 -1.76 -16.57 4.92
CA ARG A 348 -0.71 -17.22 4.11
C ARG A 348 0.65 -17.17 4.80
N ASP A 349 1.59 -17.93 4.23
CA ASP A 349 2.99 -17.67 4.48
C ASP A 349 3.43 -16.41 3.72
N THR A 350 3.94 -15.40 4.44
CA THR A 350 4.57 -14.22 3.84
C THR A 350 6.09 -14.24 3.93
N GLN A 351 6.66 -15.23 4.61
CA GLN A 351 8.12 -15.37 4.79
C GLN A 351 8.73 -16.38 3.83
N GLY A 352 7.91 -17.17 3.12
CA GLY A 352 8.36 -18.10 2.08
C GLY A 352 9.21 -19.26 2.63
N LYS A 353 8.93 -19.69 3.87
CA LYS A 353 9.72 -20.69 4.59
C LYS A 353 9.16 -22.09 4.36
N ASP A 354 8.18 -22.46 5.18
CA ASP A 354 7.62 -23.81 5.27
C ASP A 354 6.27 -23.92 4.56
N GLY A 355 5.75 -22.81 4.01
CA GLY A 355 4.45 -22.75 3.35
C GLY A 355 3.27 -22.74 4.31
N TYR A 356 3.50 -22.66 5.62
CA TYR A 356 2.46 -22.57 6.65
C TYR A 356 2.19 -21.11 7.04
N PRO A 357 0.95 -20.79 7.45
CA PRO A 357 0.54 -19.40 7.61
C PRO A 357 1.31 -18.70 8.72
N THR A 358 2.01 -17.63 8.35
CA THR A 358 2.73 -16.76 9.27
C THR A 358 1.94 -15.51 9.59
N ARG A 359 1.11 -15.05 8.64
CA ARG A 359 0.42 -13.77 8.72
C ARG A 359 -1.03 -13.84 8.23
N MET A 360 -1.84 -12.98 8.81
CA MET A 360 -3.14 -12.56 8.27
C MET A 360 -3.04 -11.09 7.86
N MET A 361 -3.44 -10.80 6.63
CA MET A 361 -3.48 -9.44 6.08
C MET A 361 -4.93 -9.05 5.81
N CYS A 362 -5.28 -7.79 6.07
CA CYS A 362 -6.54 -7.19 5.62
C CYS A 362 -6.23 -6.13 4.58
N ASP A 363 -6.24 -6.55 3.31
CA ASP A 363 -6.08 -5.66 2.18
C ASP A 363 -7.42 -4.99 1.86
N PHE A 364 -7.37 -3.76 1.35
CA PHE A 364 -8.56 -3.02 0.97
C PHE A 364 -8.36 -2.21 -0.32
N LYS A 365 -9.49 -1.95 -0.97
CA LYS A 365 -9.63 -0.94 -2.02
C LYS A 365 -10.76 0.01 -1.63
N THR A 366 -10.54 1.30 -1.82
CA THR A 366 -11.59 2.32 -1.69
C THR A 366 -12.59 2.18 -2.84
N LYS A 367 -13.87 2.31 -2.54
CA LYS A 367 -14.96 2.33 -3.54
C LYS A 367 -15.11 3.69 -4.21
#